data_AF-A0A5C7FDX8-F1
#
_entry.id   AF-A0A5C7FDX8-F1
#
_cell.length_a   1.000
_cell.length_b   1.000
_cell.length_c   1.000
_cell.angle_alpha   90.00
_cell.angle_beta   90.00
_cell.angle_gamma   90.00
#
_symmetry.space_group_name_H-M   'P 1'
#
loop_
_entity.id
_entity.type
_entity.pdbx_description
1 polymer ?
#
loop_
_entity_poly.entity_id
_entity_poly.type
_entity_poly.pdbx_seq_one_letter_code
_entity_poly.pdbx_strand_id
1 'polypeptide(L)'
;MKIILLAAAVVIFLLPGCGGQEAETLEKEYDISGKNLGSLSQENVITVFVEDSEGGEEIKMIDVNGLDRRTYEVEAYQLLLTERTRVISNEGEKEVNLGDSGLEMNTTASIQVKTEEEFTREISSRRDNYILYDRDFLPVYHAEEIRVEPLDMDHFHHFVLSTLPPGYGSGYLILFVADRGSEEAKKFMKREEMSDEIKNYKESDRRIWVTFFPAEEMELFGQSEEFTEYPYYLIYNDEQFLAKEQQWEQVLEYFRSTYNQESSGASL
;
A
#
# COMPACT_ATOMS: atom_id res chain seq x y z
N MET A 1 -25.39 70.02 12.07
CA MET A 1 -24.25 69.46 11.32
C MET A 1 -23.92 68.12 11.97
N LYS A 2 -23.96 67.03 11.21
CA LYS A 2 -23.80 65.64 11.66
C LYS A 2 -22.34 65.37 12.02
N ILE A 3 -22.07 64.67 13.13
CA ILE A 3 -21.06 63.60 13.19
C ILE A 3 -21.62 62.49 14.07
N ILE A 4 -22.00 61.40 13.41
CA ILE A 4 -22.31 60.10 13.98
C ILE A 4 -20.94 59.43 14.19
N LEU A 5 -20.57 59.13 15.43
CA LEU A 5 -19.42 58.29 15.74
C LEU A 5 -19.95 56.97 16.29
N LEU A 6 -20.08 56.00 15.37
CA LEU A 6 -20.28 54.59 15.67
C LEU A 6 -19.11 54.13 16.55
N ALA A 7 -19.37 53.87 17.83
CA ALA A 7 -18.48 53.07 18.65
C ALA A 7 -18.66 51.60 18.23
N ALA A 8 -17.94 51.20 17.18
CA ALA A 8 -17.75 49.81 16.83
C ALA A 8 -16.86 49.17 17.92
N ALA A 9 -17.50 48.62 18.94
CA ALA A 9 -16.88 47.69 19.87
C ALA A 9 -16.54 46.42 19.09
N VAL A 10 -15.37 46.42 18.45
CA VAL A 10 -14.72 45.21 17.94
C VAL A 10 -14.31 44.40 19.16
N VAL A 11 -15.21 43.51 19.58
CA VAL A 11 -14.88 42.39 20.46
C VAL A 11 -13.96 41.49 19.63
N ILE A 12 -12.65 41.68 19.82
CA ILE A 12 -11.65 40.74 19.34
C ILE A 12 -11.85 39.45 20.14
N PHE A 13 -12.53 38.48 19.53
CA PHE A 13 -12.49 37.09 19.93
C PHE A 13 -11.05 36.59 19.74
N LEU A 14 -10.22 36.77 20.77
CA LEU A 14 -9.00 35.97 20.94
C LEU A 14 -9.45 34.56 21.34
N LEU A 15 -9.78 33.75 20.34
CA LEU A 15 -9.82 32.30 20.50
C LEU A 15 -8.36 31.86 20.69
N PRO A 16 -7.97 31.26 21.82
CA PRO A 16 -6.71 30.54 21.89
C PRO A 16 -6.87 29.30 21.02
N GLY A 17 -6.43 29.39 19.76
CA GLY A 17 -6.23 28.25 18.88
C GLY A 17 -5.11 27.39 19.46
N CYS A 18 -5.50 26.48 20.35
CA CYS A 18 -4.67 25.40 20.84
C CYS A 18 -4.64 24.32 19.75
N GLY A 19 -3.45 23.95 19.26
CA GLY A 19 -3.27 22.75 18.43
C GLY A 19 -2.64 22.96 17.05
N GLY A 20 -1.51 23.68 16.94
CA GLY A 20 -0.79 23.78 15.67
C GLY A 20 0.74 23.76 15.75
N GLN A 21 1.32 23.79 16.95
CA GLN A 21 2.76 24.03 17.10
C GLN A 21 3.60 22.75 17.25
N GLU A 22 2.99 21.61 17.55
CA GLU A 22 3.70 20.33 17.60
C GLU A 22 3.96 19.73 16.21
N ALA A 23 3.06 19.94 15.24
CA ALA A 23 3.22 19.45 13.87
C ALA A 23 4.38 20.13 13.11
N GLU A 24 4.48 21.46 13.19
CA GLU A 24 5.57 22.22 12.52
C GLU A 24 6.96 21.97 13.13
N THR A 25 7.04 21.43 14.34
CA THR A 25 8.33 21.16 15.01
C THR A 25 8.87 19.77 14.64
N LEU A 26 7.99 18.78 14.45
CA LEU A 26 8.35 17.44 13.97
C LEU A 26 8.75 17.43 12.48
N GLU A 27 8.10 18.26 11.64
CA GLU A 27 8.49 18.42 10.23
C GLU A 27 9.91 19.00 10.03
N LYS A 28 10.51 19.59 11.06
CA LYS A 28 11.89 20.11 10.99
C LYS A 28 12.97 19.10 11.40
N GLU A 29 12.58 17.95 11.94
CA GLU A 29 13.53 16.93 12.41
C GLU A 29 13.85 15.88 11.35
N TYR A 30 12.96 15.69 10.37
CA TYR A 30 13.11 14.69 9.31
C TYR A 30 13.35 15.35 7.97
N ASP A 31 14.21 14.70 7.17
CA ASP A 31 14.64 15.19 5.86
C ASP A 31 13.61 14.88 4.77
N ILE A 32 13.00 13.68 4.84
CA ILE A 32 12.03 13.19 3.86
C ILE A 32 10.76 12.75 4.60
N SER A 33 9.59 13.12 4.09
CA SER A 33 8.29 12.60 4.55
C SER A 33 7.50 12.14 3.32
N GLY A 34 6.98 10.91 3.35
CA GLY A 34 6.34 10.32 2.19
C GLY A 34 5.72 8.94 2.44
N LYS A 35 5.52 8.16 1.38
CA LYS A 35 4.92 6.84 1.37
C LYS A 35 5.96 5.77 1.02
N ASN A 36 5.93 4.66 1.75
CA ASN A 36 6.80 3.52 1.48
C ASN A 36 6.34 2.74 0.24
N LEU A 37 7.20 2.65 -0.76
CA LEU A 37 6.98 1.85 -1.96
C LEU A 37 7.66 0.46 -1.91
N GLY A 38 8.33 0.12 -0.81
CA GLY A 38 9.04 -1.14 -0.65
C GLY A 38 10.32 -1.24 -1.46
N SER A 39 10.84 -2.47 -1.58
CA SER A 39 11.96 -2.81 -2.47
C SER A 39 11.46 -3.38 -3.80
N LEU A 40 12.06 -2.96 -4.92
CA LEU A 40 11.72 -3.48 -6.26
C LEU A 40 12.65 -4.63 -6.71
N SER A 41 13.93 -4.61 -6.31
CA SER A 41 14.92 -5.58 -6.83
C SER A 41 16.19 -5.74 -6.01
N GLN A 42 16.39 -4.93 -4.96
CA GLN A 42 17.63 -4.90 -4.20
C GLN A 42 17.34 -5.04 -2.71
N GLU A 43 17.98 -6.03 -2.09
CA GLU A 43 17.97 -6.15 -0.63
C GLU A 43 18.53 -4.88 0.01
N ASN A 44 17.93 -4.44 1.11
CA ASN A 44 18.32 -3.23 1.85
C ASN A 44 18.17 -1.90 1.09
N VAL A 45 17.42 -1.87 -0.02
CA VAL A 45 17.03 -0.60 -0.67
C VAL A 45 15.52 -0.51 -0.69
N ILE A 46 14.98 0.52 -0.06
CA ILE A 46 13.55 0.86 -0.14
C ILE A 46 13.37 2.15 -0.92
N THR A 47 12.17 2.38 -1.44
CA THR A 47 11.82 3.62 -2.13
C THR A 47 10.79 4.41 -1.34
N VAL A 48 11.03 5.70 -1.18
CA VAL A 48 10.09 6.64 -0.59
C VAL A 48 9.52 7.52 -1.69
N PHE A 49 8.21 7.52 -1.82
CA PHE A 49 7.47 8.43 -2.68
C PHE A 49 7.04 9.66 -1.88
N VAL A 50 7.33 10.87 -2.35
CA VAL A 50 6.86 12.11 -1.71
C VAL A 50 5.67 12.66 -2.45
N GLU A 51 5.83 12.99 -3.73
CA GLU A 51 4.75 13.46 -4.58
C GLU A 51 5.05 13.24 -6.07
N ASP A 52 4.01 13.23 -6.90
CA ASP A 52 4.16 13.33 -8.36
C ASP A 52 3.10 14.24 -9.04
N SER A 53 3.31 14.50 -10.32
CA SER A 53 2.45 15.37 -11.12
C SER A 53 1.06 14.78 -11.44
N GLU A 54 0.81 13.49 -11.16
CA GLU A 54 -0.43 12.80 -11.53
C GLU A 54 -1.37 12.63 -10.32
N GLY A 55 -0.79 12.23 -9.19
CA GLY A 55 -1.43 11.88 -7.93
C GLY A 55 -1.23 12.91 -6.82
N GLY A 56 -0.23 13.80 -6.94
CA GLY A 56 0.22 14.61 -5.81
C GLY A 56 0.92 13.71 -4.79
N GLU A 57 0.59 13.84 -3.51
CA GLU A 57 1.12 13.01 -2.42
C GLU A 57 0.51 11.60 -2.36
N GLU A 58 -0.51 11.33 -3.18
CA GLU A 58 -1.19 10.03 -3.25
C GLU A 58 -0.71 9.23 -4.46
N ILE A 59 -0.44 7.94 -4.26
CA ILE A 59 -0.05 7.05 -5.34
C ILE A 59 -1.30 6.60 -6.09
N LYS A 60 -1.37 6.94 -7.39
CA LYS A 60 -2.48 6.52 -8.26
C LYS A 60 -2.08 5.31 -9.08
N MET A 61 -3.01 4.37 -9.22
CA MET A 61 -2.89 3.35 -10.23
C MET A 61 -3.20 3.95 -11.61
N ILE A 62 -2.18 4.08 -12.44
CA ILE A 62 -2.27 4.65 -13.78
C ILE A 62 -1.80 3.61 -14.79
N ASP A 63 -2.57 3.42 -15.86
CA ASP A 63 -2.11 2.65 -17.02
C ASP A 63 -0.86 3.33 -17.60
N VAL A 64 0.21 2.55 -17.80
CA VAL A 64 1.48 3.02 -18.38
C VAL A 64 1.28 3.76 -19.72
N ASN A 65 0.22 3.44 -20.46
CA ASN A 65 -0.14 4.11 -21.71
C ASN A 65 -0.86 5.45 -21.52
N GLY A 66 -1.42 5.70 -20.33
CA GLY A 66 -2.12 6.94 -19.96
C GLY A 66 -1.19 8.03 -19.43
N LEU A 67 0.05 7.69 -19.07
CA LEU A 67 1.03 8.65 -18.53
C LEU A 67 1.60 9.57 -19.62
N ASP A 68 1.50 10.89 -19.45
CA ASP A 68 2.28 11.84 -20.26
C ASP A 68 3.72 11.93 -19.75
N ARG A 69 4.55 11.01 -20.23
CA ARG A 69 5.98 10.89 -19.90
C ARG A 69 6.79 12.18 -20.09
N ARG A 70 6.32 13.09 -20.95
CA ARG A 70 7.04 14.35 -21.23
C ARG A 70 6.88 15.37 -20.11
N THR A 71 5.77 15.29 -19.38
CA THR A 71 5.41 16.21 -18.30
C THR A 71 5.42 15.53 -16.94
N TYR A 72 5.63 14.22 -16.87
CA TYR A 72 5.70 13.49 -15.62
C TYR A 72 6.92 13.95 -14.80
N GLU A 73 6.62 14.40 -13.58
CA GLU A 73 7.56 14.82 -12.56
C GLU A 73 7.25 14.06 -11.27
N VAL A 74 8.27 13.61 -10.55
CA VAL A 74 8.14 12.89 -9.29
C VAL A 74 9.27 13.25 -8.35
N GLU A 75 8.92 13.46 -7.10
CA GLU A 75 9.84 13.48 -5.98
C GLU A 75 9.79 12.12 -5.28
N ALA A 76 10.86 11.36 -5.43
CA ALA A 76 11.02 10.07 -4.78
C ALA A 76 12.50 9.78 -4.57
N TYR A 77 12.81 8.98 -3.55
CA TYR A 77 14.18 8.72 -3.12
C TYR A 77 14.38 7.23 -2.87
N GLN A 78 15.55 6.73 -3.21
CA GLN A 78 16.00 5.41 -2.78
C GLN A 78 16.77 5.54 -1.47
N LEU A 79 16.41 4.74 -0.48
CA LEU A 79 17.08 4.70 0.80
C LEU A 79 17.89 3.44 0.93
N LEU A 80 19.20 3.58 1.11
CA LEU A 80 20.05 2.48 1.49
C LEU A 80 19.96 2.27 2.99
N LEU A 81 19.56 1.05 3.36
CA LEU A 81 19.46 0.59 4.73
C LEU A 81 20.77 -0.09 5.13
N THR A 82 21.25 0.21 6.33
CA THR A 82 22.45 -0.41 6.90
C THR A 82 22.13 -1.04 8.25
N GLU A 83 23.05 -1.81 8.82
CA GLU A 83 22.93 -2.34 10.18
C GLU A 83 22.79 -1.24 11.26
N ARG A 84 23.07 0.03 10.91
CA ARG A 84 22.95 1.18 11.82
C ARG A 84 21.63 1.92 11.66
N THR A 85 20.87 1.65 10.61
CA THR A 85 19.59 2.30 10.36
C THR A 85 18.61 1.88 11.45
N ARG A 86 18.09 2.87 12.18
CA ARG A 86 17.06 2.66 13.20
C ARG A 86 15.68 2.69 12.55
N VAL A 87 14.85 1.70 12.82
CA VAL A 87 13.45 1.71 12.39
C VAL A 87 12.56 1.86 13.62
N ILE A 88 11.76 2.92 13.67
CA ILE A 88 10.91 3.26 14.81
C ILE A 88 9.45 3.17 14.36
N SER A 89 8.65 2.37 15.06
CA SER A 89 7.20 2.40 14.89
C SER A 89 6.62 3.64 15.55
N ASN A 90 5.78 4.38 14.81
CA ASN A 90 5.07 5.55 15.33
C ASN A 90 4.13 5.21 16.49
N GLU A 91 3.60 3.98 16.54
CA GLU A 91 2.79 3.51 17.65
C GLU A 91 3.69 3.03 18.79
N GLY A 92 4.07 3.99 19.63
CA GLY A 92 4.77 3.75 20.88
C GLY A 92 6.25 4.11 20.89
N GLU A 93 6.77 4.74 19.83
CA GLU A 93 8.17 5.16 19.70
C GLU A 93 9.16 4.02 20.00
N LYS A 94 8.82 2.82 19.55
CA LYS A 94 9.62 1.61 19.76
C LYS A 94 10.44 1.33 18.53
N GLU A 95 11.72 1.04 18.75
CA GLU A 95 12.58 0.48 17.73
C GLU A 95 12.11 -0.94 17.37
N VAL A 96 11.96 -1.21 16.09
CA VAL A 96 11.54 -2.50 15.52
C VAL A 96 12.62 -3.01 14.57
N ASN A 97 12.70 -4.33 14.39
CA ASN A 97 13.61 -4.87 13.38
C ASN A 97 13.09 -4.54 11.99
N LEU A 98 14.01 -4.44 11.01
CA LEU A 98 13.64 -4.18 9.62
C LEU A 98 12.64 -5.21 9.08
N GLY A 99 12.83 -6.50 9.37
CA GLY A 99 11.92 -7.57 8.93
C GLY A 99 10.51 -7.47 9.52
N ASP A 100 10.36 -6.85 10.69
CA ASP A 100 9.06 -6.69 11.37
C ASP A 100 8.37 -5.36 11.01
N SER A 101 9.04 -4.49 10.26
CA SER A 101 8.56 -3.15 9.95
C SER A 101 7.67 -3.07 8.71
N GLY A 102 7.68 -4.11 7.87
CA GLY A 102 7.02 -4.11 6.56
C GLY A 102 7.62 -3.13 5.55
N LEU A 103 8.77 -2.49 5.84
CA LEU A 103 9.41 -1.53 4.93
C LEU A 103 9.81 -2.12 3.58
N GLU A 104 10.08 -3.42 3.50
CA GLU A 104 10.44 -4.07 2.24
C GLU A 104 9.24 -4.28 1.32
N MET A 105 8.01 -4.21 1.86
CA MET A 105 6.77 -4.39 1.13
C MET A 105 6.25 -3.05 0.57
N ASN A 106 5.55 -3.10 -0.58
CA ASN A 106 4.91 -1.93 -1.17
C ASN A 106 3.58 -1.59 -0.46
N THR A 107 3.64 -1.09 0.76
CA THR A 107 2.45 -0.90 1.61
C THR A 107 1.83 0.48 1.52
N THR A 108 2.52 1.44 0.89
CA THR A 108 2.14 2.86 0.90
C THR A 108 1.95 3.45 2.30
N ALA A 109 2.53 2.82 3.32
CA ALA A 109 2.53 3.34 4.68
C ALA A 109 3.28 4.66 4.76
N SER A 110 2.82 5.56 5.62
CA SER A 110 3.49 6.83 5.83
C SER A 110 4.83 6.61 6.54
N ILE A 111 5.89 7.22 6.01
CA ILE A 111 7.24 7.16 6.57
C ILE A 111 7.88 8.54 6.63
N GLN A 112 8.69 8.73 7.67
CA GLN A 112 9.55 9.90 7.84
C GLN A 112 10.99 9.41 7.98
N VAL A 113 11.92 10.08 7.31
CA VAL A 113 13.29 9.58 7.17
C VAL A 113 14.23 10.70 7.50
N LYS A 114 15.22 10.37 8.31
CA LYS A 114 16.38 11.20 8.57
C LYS A 114 17.58 10.58 7.86
N THR A 115 18.27 11.36 7.04
CA THR A 115 19.41 10.90 6.24
C THR A 115 20.73 11.10 6.99
N GLU A 116 21.72 10.25 6.71
CA GLU A 116 23.07 10.45 7.27
C GLU A 116 23.76 11.68 6.62
N GLU A 117 23.47 11.94 5.35
CA GLU A 117 23.99 13.07 4.58
C GLU A 117 23.12 14.32 4.67
N GLU A 118 23.64 15.45 4.22
CA GLU A 118 22.84 16.67 4.02
C GLU A 118 21.81 16.43 2.92
N PHE A 119 20.53 16.50 3.28
CA PHE A 119 19.44 16.29 2.34
C PHE A 119 19.26 17.47 1.39
N THR A 120 19.11 17.17 0.11
CA THR A 120 18.69 18.14 -0.90
C THR A 120 17.45 17.61 -1.61
N ARG A 121 16.39 18.43 -1.60
CA ARG A 121 15.16 18.15 -2.32
C ARG A 121 15.40 18.11 -3.82
N GLU A 122 15.00 17.02 -4.48
CA GLU A 122 15.18 16.81 -5.91
C GLU A 122 13.91 16.26 -6.59
N ILE A 123 13.51 16.91 -7.68
CA ILE A 123 12.39 16.46 -8.52
C ILE A 123 12.96 15.81 -9.78
N SER A 124 12.67 14.53 -9.95
CA SER A 124 12.96 13.79 -11.18
C SER A 124 11.94 14.13 -12.25
N SER A 125 12.38 14.66 -13.38
CA SER A 125 11.53 15.00 -14.52
C SER A 125 11.85 14.16 -15.74
N ARG A 126 10.91 14.06 -16.69
CA ARG A 126 11.08 13.37 -17.99
C ARG A 126 11.45 11.89 -17.83
N ARG A 127 10.83 11.21 -16.87
CA ARG A 127 11.00 9.77 -16.68
C ARG A 127 10.28 9.00 -17.79
N ASP A 128 10.84 7.85 -18.15
CA ASP A 128 10.28 7.02 -19.21
C ASP A 128 9.02 6.27 -18.77
N ASN A 129 8.82 6.06 -17.47
CA ASN A 129 7.70 5.32 -16.90
C ASN A 129 7.26 5.89 -15.53
N TYR A 130 6.11 5.40 -15.05
CA TYR A 130 5.54 5.74 -13.75
C TYR A 130 6.35 5.15 -12.59
N ILE A 131 6.35 5.81 -11.42
CA ILE A 131 7.18 5.44 -10.25
C ILE A 131 6.96 4.00 -9.75
N LEU A 132 5.76 3.45 -9.94
CA LEU A 132 5.49 2.05 -9.57
C LEU A 132 6.17 1.02 -10.48
N TYR A 133 6.50 1.40 -11.72
CA TYR A 133 7.09 0.48 -12.71
C TYR A 133 8.58 0.73 -12.94
N ASP A 134 9.08 1.93 -12.64
CA ASP A 134 10.46 2.32 -12.87
C ASP A 134 10.94 3.24 -11.74
N ARG A 135 11.89 2.73 -10.97
CA ARG A 135 12.53 3.41 -9.84
C ARG A 135 14.01 3.69 -10.10
N ASP A 136 14.45 3.56 -11.36
CA ASP A 136 15.84 3.78 -11.72
C ASP A 136 16.18 5.28 -11.65
N PHE A 137 17.46 5.57 -11.38
CA PHE A 137 18.02 6.92 -11.34
C PHE A 137 17.36 7.88 -10.35
N LEU A 138 16.64 7.38 -9.35
CA LEU A 138 16.22 8.19 -8.21
C LEU A 138 17.45 8.57 -7.37
N PRO A 139 17.46 9.75 -6.72
CA PRO A 139 18.52 10.10 -5.77
C PRO A 139 18.57 9.06 -4.64
N VAL A 140 19.78 8.73 -4.20
CA VAL A 140 20.05 7.70 -3.20
C VAL A 140 20.63 8.34 -1.95
N TYR A 141 20.07 8.01 -0.78
CA TYR A 141 20.53 8.48 0.52
C TYR A 141 20.70 7.32 1.50
N HIS A 142 21.59 7.46 2.48
CA HIS A 142 21.67 6.51 3.58
C HIS A 142 20.68 6.92 4.67
N ALA A 143 19.86 5.97 5.13
CA ALA A 143 18.92 6.25 6.21
C ALA A 143 19.60 6.10 7.58
N GLU A 144 19.62 7.17 8.38
CA GLU A 144 20.01 7.12 9.79
C GLU A 144 18.84 6.55 10.62
N GLU A 145 17.65 7.08 10.39
CA GLU A 145 16.43 6.72 11.11
C GLU A 145 15.22 6.76 10.18
N ILE A 146 14.34 5.78 10.32
CA ILE A 146 13.06 5.71 9.63
C ILE A 146 11.97 5.58 10.68
N ARG A 147 11.05 6.52 10.72
CA ARG A 147 9.78 6.38 11.41
C ARG A 147 8.73 5.84 10.45
N VAL A 148 8.05 4.77 10.84
CA VAL A 148 7.03 4.12 10.01
C VAL A 148 5.72 4.03 10.76
N GLU A 149 4.64 4.37 10.06
CA GLU A 149 3.28 4.14 10.52
C GLU A 149 3.01 2.63 10.65
N PRO A 150 2.40 2.16 11.75
CA PRO A 150 1.99 0.76 11.85
C PRO A 150 1.09 0.37 10.69
N LEU A 151 1.32 -0.82 10.17
CA LEU A 151 0.47 -1.36 9.13
C LEU A 151 -0.81 -1.92 9.75
N ASP A 152 -1.91 -1.71 9.05
CA ASP A 152 -3.22 -2.26 9.38
C ASP A 152 -3.82 -2.98 8.16
N MET A 153 -5.04 -3.48 8.33
CA MET A 153 -5.77 -4.17 7.27
C MET A 153 -6.08 -3.28 6.06
N ASP A 154 -6.20 -1.96 6.23
CA ASP A 154 -6.44 -1.05 5.11
C ASP A 154 -5.18 -0.96 4.23
N HIS A 155 -4.00 -0.89 4.85
CA HIS A 155 -2.72 -1.02 4.13
C HIS A 155 -2.60 -2.37 3.42
N PHE A 156 -3.05 -3.46 4.04
CA PHE A 156 -3.04 -4.77 3.40
C PHE A 156 -3.93 -4.82 2.15
N HIS A 157 -5.18 -4.35 2.26
CA HIS A 157 -6.09 -4.31 1.12
C HIS A 157 -5.55 -3.41 0.00
N HIS A 158 -4.95 -2.27 0.34
CA HIS A 158 -4.29 -1.41 -0.62
C HIS A 158 -3.11 -2.12 -1.31
N PHE A 159 -2.22 -2.77 -0.55
CA PHE A 159 -1.12 -3.55 -1.10
C PHE A 159 -1.63 -4.61 -2.08
N VAL A 160 -2.66 -5.36 -1.69
CA VAL A 160 -3.27 -6.38 -2.54
C VAL A 160 -3.76 -5.74 -3.82
N LEU A 161 -4.63 -4.74 -3.77
CA LEU A 161 -5.26 -4.14 -4.95
C LEU A 161 -4.26 -3.40 -5.86
N SER A 162 -3.22 -2.80 -5.28
CA SER A 162 -2.23 -2.00 -6.02
C SER A 162 -1.11 -2.81 -6.67
N THR A 163 -0.75 -3.95 -6.06
CA THR A 163 0.48 -4.67 -6.43
C THR A 163 0.18 -6.00 -7.12
N LEU A 164 -0.90 -6.69 -6.73
CA LEU A 164 -1.17 -8.04 -7.24
C LEU A 164 -2.04 -8.03 -8.52
N PRO A 165 -3.13 -7.24 -8.66
CA PRO A 165 -3.95 -7.13 -9.86
C PRO A 165 -3.37 -6.55 -11.16
N PRO A 166 -2.38 -5.63 -11.19
CA PRO A 166 -2.12 -4.82 -12.40
C PRO A 166 -1.73 -5.59 -13.67
N GLY A 167 -1.44 -6.89 -13.60
CA GLY A 167 -1.19 -7.75 -14.76
C GLY A 167 -2.38 -8.57 -15.27
N TYR A 168 -3.55 -8.51 -14.62
CA TYR A 168 -4.56 -9.56 -14.73
C TYR A 168 -5.86 -9.19 -15.46
N GLY A 169 -6.09 -7.91 -15.75
CA GLY A 169 -7.33 -7.41 -16.36
C GLY A 169 -8.53 -7.49 -15.42
N SER A 170 -9.75 -7.33 -15.95
CA SER A 170 -10.99 -7.55 -15.18
C SER A 170 -11.06 -9.01 -14.70
N GLY A 171 -11.18 -9.24 -13.40
CA GLY A 171 -11.13 -10.58 -12.84
C GLY A 171 -11.15 -10.63 -11.32
N TYR A 172 -10.85 -11.82 -10.81
CA TYR A 172 -10.79 -12.09 -9.38
C TYR A 172 -9.41 -12.58 -8.97
N LEU A 173 -8.98 -12.20 -7.77
CA LEU A 173 -7.80 -12.70 -7.10
C LEU A 173 -8.22 -13.43 -5.83
N ILE A 174 -7.73 -14.65 -5.67
CA ILE A 174 -7.89 -15.47 -4.48
C ILE A 174 -6.51 -15.55 -3.81
N LEU A 175 -6.39 -14.94 -2.64
CA LEU A 175 -5.19 -15.04 -1.80
C LEU A 175 -5.39 -16.19 -0.81
N PHE A 176 -4.60 -17.24 -0.97
CA PHE A 176 -4.52 -18.34 -0.01
C PHE A 176 -3.47 -18.01 1.06
N VAL A 177 -3.92 -17.75 2.29
CA VAL A 177 -3.07 -17.38 3.41
C VAL A 177 -2.84 -18.58 4.31
N ALA A 178 -1.58 -18.96 4.51
CA ALA A 178 -1.19 -20.08 5.37
C ALA A 178 0.26 -19.96 5.86
N ASP A 179 0.60 -20.71 6.92
CA ASP A 179 1.97 -20.80 7.42
C ASP A 179 2.92 -21.35 6.35
N ARG A 180 4.08 -20.70 6.20
CA ARG A 180 5.12 -21.14 5.26
C ARG A 180 5.59 -22.55 5.64
N GLY A 181 5.49 -23.48 4.70
CA GLY A 181 5.92 -24.87 4.91
C GLY A 181 4.93 -25.76 5.68
N SER A 182 3.74 -25.27 6.01
CA SER A 182 2.62 -26.11 6.45
C SER A 182 2.27 -27.19 5.42
N GLU A 183 1.57 -28.25 5.84
CA GLU A 183 1.12 -29.27 4.90
C GLU A 183 0.11 -28.71 3.91
N GLU A 184 -0.70 -27.75 4.33
CA GLU A 184 -1.67 -27.00 3.54
C GLU A 184 -0.97 -26.16 2.47
N ALA A 185 0.06 -25.37 2.85
CA ALA A 185 0.88 -24.62 1.89
C ALA A 185 1.60 -25.54 0.90
N LYS A 186 2.18 -26.66 1.37
CA LYS A 186 2.82 -27.65 0.49
C LYS A 186 1.82 -28.29 -0.48
N LYS A 187 0.60 -28.57 -0.03
CA LYS A 187 -0.48 -29.11 -0.89
C LYS A 187 -0.89 -28.07 -1.92
N PHE A 188 -1.10 -26.83 -1.51
CA PHE A 188 -1.42 -25.71 -2.42
C PHE A 188 -0.36 -25.55 -3.52
N MET A 189 0.91 -25.46 -3.14
CA MET A 189 2.03 -25.30 -4.09
C MET A 189 2.19 -26.47 -5.06
N LYS A 190 1.69 -27.66 -4.71
CA LYS A 190 1.72 -28.86 -5.56
C LYS A 190 0.45 -29.06 -6.39
N ARG A 191 -0.61 -28.29 -6.14
CA ARG A 191 -1.92 -28.50 -6.77
C ARG A 191 -2.02 -27.73 -8.08
N GLU A 192 -2.01 -28.48 -9.19
CA GLU A 192 -2.66 -28.04 -10.43
C GLU A 192 -4.21 -28.04 -10.27
N GLU A 193 -4.75 -28.90 -9.39
CA GLU A 193 -6.19 -29.17 -9.23
C GLU A 193 -7.04 -27.95 -8.81
N MET A 194 -6.54 -27.06 -7.95
CA MET A 194 -7.28 -25.85 -7.57
C MET A 194 -7.45 -24.89 -8.74
N SER A 195 -6.48 -24.88 -9.66
CA SER A 195 -6.60 -24.11 -10.91
C SER A 195 -7.66 -24.74 -11.83
N ASP A 196 -7.79 -26.07 -11.85
CA ASP A 196 -8.72 -26.77 -12.75
C ASP A 196 -10.18 -26.64 -12.33
N GLU A 197 -10.49 -26.69 -11.04
CA GLU A 197 -11.86 -26.55 -10.55
C GLU A 197 -12.40 -25.13 -10.75
N ILE A 198 -11.57 -24.12 -10.44
CA ILE A 198 -11.94 -22.70 -10.57
C ILE A 198 -12.00 -22.24 -12.02
N LYS A 199 -11.29 -22.93 -12.94
CA LYS A 199 -11.31 -22.66 -14.40
C LYS A 199 -12.72 -22.75 -14.98
N ASN A 200 -13.60 -23.57 -14.41
CA ASN A 200 -14.98 -23.71 -14.88
C ASN A 200 -15.85 -22.47 -14.64
N TYR A 201 -15.42 -21.55 -13.79
CA TYR A 201 -16.12 -20.28 -13.52
C TYR A 201 -15.47 -19.09 -14.24
N LYS A 202 -14.54 -19.35 -15.17
CA LYS A 202 -13.97 -18.30 -16.02
C LYS A 202 -14.96 -17.98 -17.13
N GLU A 203 -15.45 -16.74 -17.16
CA GLU A 203 -16.08 -16.19 -18.36
C GLU A 203 -15.00 -15.75 -19.36
N SER A 204 -15.37 -15.60 -20.64
CA SER A 204 -14.43 -15.30 -21.73
C SER A 204 -13.51 -14.09 -21.46
N ASP A 205 -13.96 -13.16 -20.61
CA ASP A 205 -13.24 -11.92 -20.27
C ASP A 205 -12.86 -11.78 -18.78
N ARG A 206 -13.22 -12.75 -17.91
CA ARG A 206 -12.92 -12.67 -16.46
C ARG A 206 -12.03 -13.82 -16.01
N ARG A 207 -10.81 -13.49 -15.59
CA ARG A 207 -9.84 -14.46 -15.08
C ARG A 207 -9.94 -14.58 -13.57
N ILE A 208 -9.81 -15.81 -13.06
CA ILE A 208 -9.66 -16.07 -11.63
C ILE A 208 -8.22 -16.53 -11.40
N TRP A 209 -7.53 -15.79 -10.53
CA TRP A 209 -6.16 -16.02 -10.13
C TRP A 209 -6.14 -16.52 -8.70
N VAL A 210 -5.23 -17.44 -8.40
CA VAL A 210 -5.04 -17.97 -7.05
C VAL A 210 -3.56 -17.87 -6.75
N THR A 211 -3.21 -17.20 -5.65
CA THR A 211 -1.82 -17.05 -5.24
C THR A 211 -1.68 -17.32 -3.75
N PHE A 212 -0.51 -17.81 -3.36
CA PHE A 212 -0.15 -18.02 -1.96
C PHE A 212 0.35 -16.70 -1.36
N PHE A 213 -0.04 -16.43 -0.11
CA PHE A 213 0.47 -15.34 0.68
C PHE A 213 0.87 -15.86 2.07
N PRO A 214 2.12 -15.71 2.51
CA PRO A 214 2.56 -16.23 3.80
C PRO A 214 1.84 -15.58 4.99
N ALA A 215 1.42 -16.39 5.97
CA ALA A 215 0.83 -15.91 7.22
C ALA A 215 1.72 -14.88 7.96
N GLU A 216 3.02 -15.13 8.03
CA GLU A 216 3.99 -14.23 8.65
C GLU A 216 4.03 -12.82 8.01
N GLU A 217 3.80 -12.72 6.69
CA GLU A 217 3.72 -11.41 6.00
C GLU A 217 2.38 -10.72 6.30
N MET A 218 1.31 -11.50 6.49
CA MET A 218 0.00 -10.99 6.88
C MET A 218 0.00 -10.44 8.31
N GLU A 219 0.79 -11.01 9.21
CA GLU A 219 0.87 -10.59 10.61
C GLU A 219 1.40 -9.17 10.78
N LEU A 220 2.16 -8.67 9.79
CA LEU A 220 2.66 -7.30 9.77
C LEU A 220 1.53 -6.26 9.80
N PHE A 221 0.35 -6.59 9.28
CA PHE A 221 -0.78 -5.68 9.10
C PHE A 221 -1.76 -5.65 10.28
N GLY A 222 -1.30 -5.99 11.49
CA GLY A 222 -2.11 -5.81 12.72
C GLY A 222 -3.47 -6.52 12.65
N GLN A 223 -3.45 -7.83 12.40
CA GLN A 223 -4.66 -8.62 12.14
C GLN A 223 -5.75 -8.45 13.19
N SER A 224 -6.99 -8.28 12.73
CA SER A 224 -8.16 -8.43 13.60
C SER A 224 -8.39 -9.90 13.96
N GLU A 225 -9.18 -10.17 15.00
CA GLU A 225 -9.48 -11.53 15.47
C GLU A 225 -9.97 -12.45 14.33
N GLU A 226 -10.64 -11.91 13.30
CA GLU A 226 -11.14 -12.73 12.19
C GLU A 226 -10.03 -13.34 11.32
N PHE A 227 -8.82 -12.77 11.30
CA PHE A 227 -7.72 -13.20 10.44
C PHE A 227 -6.68 -14.08 11.14
N THR A 228 -6.94 -14.49 12.39
CA THR A 228 -5.96 -15.19 13.24
C THR A 228 -5.91 -16.72 13.06
N GLU A 229 -6.90 -17.31 12.37
CA GLU A 229 -6.98 -18.76 12.18
C GLU A 229 -6.65 -19.16 10.74
N TYR A 230 -5.47 -19.77 10.54
CA TYR A 230 -5.00 -20.25 9.24
C TYR A 230 -5.30 -21.76 9.00
N PRO A 231 -5.41 -22.19 7.72
CA PRO A 231 -5.37 -21.36 6.52
C PRO A 231 -6.73 -20.76 6.17
N TYR A 232 -6.73 -19.65 5.43
CA TYR A 232 -7.95 -19.08 4.86
C TYR A 232 -7.71 -18.53 3.45
N TYR A 233 -8.80 -18.12 2.81
CA TYR A 233 -8.85 -17.57 1.46
C TYR A 233 -9.47 -16.19 1.51
N LEU A 234 -8.84 -15.22 0.86
CA LEU A 234 -9.40 -13.90 0.64
C LEU A 234 -9.70 -13.71 -0.84
N ILE A 235 -10.91 -13.26 -1.13
CA ILE A 235 -11.40 -13.06 -2.49
C ILE A 235 -11.49 -11.57 -2.75
N TYR A 236 -10.85 -11.14 -3.84
CA TYR A 236 -10.83 -9.77 -4.33
C TYR A 236 -11.32 -9.73 -5.78
N ASN A 237 -11.92 -8.61 -6.18
CA ASN A 237 -11.96 -8.19 -7.59
C ASN A 237 -10.94 -7.06 -7.81
N ASP A 238 -11.07 -6.37 -8.93
CA ASP A 238 -10.27 -5.20 -9.33
C ASP A 238 -10.53 -3.95 -8.48
N GLU A 239 -11.61 -3.91 -7.70
CA GLU A 239 -12.02 -2.71 -6.95
C GLU A 239 -11.92 -2.87 -5.44
N GLN A 240 -12.14 -4.08 -4.91
CA GLN A 240 -12.36 -4.27 -3.47
C GLN A 240 -12.12 -5.72 -3.00
N PHE A 241 -12.01 -5.84 -1.68
CA PHE A 241 -12.19 -7.09 -0.95
C PHE A 241 -13.66 -7.53 -0.96
N LEU A 242 -13.91 -8.81 -1.19
CA LEU A 242 -15.26 -9.35 -1.36
C LEU A 242 -15.67 -10.32 -0.26
N ALA A 243 -14.77 -11.24 0.11
CA ALA A 243 -15.09 -12.31 1.06
C ALA A 243 -13.84 -12.94 1.66
N LYS A 244 -13.98 -13.46 2.88
CA LYS A 244 -13.04 -14.35 3.55
C LYS A 244 -13.69 -15.72 3.74
N GLU A 245 -12.98 -16.77 3.33
CA GLU A 245 -13.45 -18.15 3.43
C GLU A 245 -12.42 -19.02 4.14
N GLN A 246 -12.87 -20.03 4.90
CA GLN A 246 -11.97 -20.93 5.64
C GLN A 246 -11.69 -22.22 4.87
N GLN A 247 -12.50 -22.53 3.85
CA GLN A 247 -12.43 -23.79 3.11
C GLN A 247 -12.50 -23.54 1.61
N TRP A 248 -11.80 -24.36 0.83
CA TRP A 248 -11.80 -24.24 -0.62
C TRP A 248 -13.21 -24.46 -1.22
N GLU A 249 -13.99 -25.35 -0.64
CA GLU A 249 -15.37 -25.60 -1.07
C GLU A 249 -16.25 -24.35 -0.95
N GLN A 250 -16.02 -23.50 0.04
CA GLN A 250 -16.73 -22.23 0.22
C GLN A 250 -16.34 -21.22 -0.87
N VAL A 251 -15.06 -21.19 -1.25
CA VAL A 251 -14.58 -20.41 -2.40
C VAL A 251 -15.28 -20.86 -3.68
N LEU A 252 -15.39 -22.17 -3.92
CA LEU A 252 -16.13 -22.69 -5.09
C LEU A 252 -17.62 -22.33 -5.05
N GLU A 253 -18.23 -22.34 -3.87
CA GLU A 253 -19.62 -21.95 -3.67
C GLU A 253 -19.85 -20.46 -3.95
N TYR A 254 -18.93 -19.60 -3.49
CA TYR A 254 -18.93 -18.17 -3.80
C TYR A 254 -19.05 -17.95 -5.32
N PHE A 255 -18.12 -18.52 -6.10
CA PHE A 255 -18.14 -18.36 -7.56
C PHE A 255 -19.34 -19.02 -8.24
N ARG A 256 -19.82 -20.15 -7.74
CA ARG A 256 -21.04 -20.78 -8.25
C ARG A 256 -22.27 -19.87 -8.06
N SER A 257 -22.36 -19.21 -6.90
CA SER A 257 -23.49 -18.33 -6.60
C SER A 257 -23.47 -17.07 -7.46
N THR A 258 -22.30 -16.43 -7.60
CA THR A 258 -22.11 -15.23 -8.44
C THR A 258 -22.40 -15.54 -9.90
N TYR A 259 -21.85 -16.64 -10.43
CA TYR A 259 -22.04 -17.06 -11.82
C TYR A 259 -23.52 -17.30 -12.17
N ASN A 260 -24.27 -17.94 -11.26
CA ASN A 260 -25.69 -18.21 -11.46
C ASN A 260 -26.54 -16.93 -11.46
N GLN A 261 -26.20 -15.95 -10.62
CA GLN A 261 -26.91 -14.67 -10.57
C GLN A 261 -26.72 -13.90 -11.88
N GLU A 262 -25.48 -13.81 -12.38
CA GLU A 262 -25.16 -13.10 -13.62
C GLU A 262 -25.81 -13.76 -14.85
N SER A 263 -25.76 -15.10 -14.94
CA SER A 263 -26.40 -15.87 -16.01
C SER A 263 -27.92 -15.67 -16.05
N SER A 264 -28.57 -15.47 -14.90
CA SER A 264 -30.01 -15.24 -14.81
C SER A 264 -30.42 -13.81 -15.18
N GLY A 265 -29.51 -12.84 -15.04
CA GLY A 265 -29.74 -11.42 -15.37
C GLY A 265 -29.56 -11.07 -16.86
N ALA A 266 -28.84 -11.88 -17.63
CA ALA A 266 -28.56 -11.66 -19.05
C ALA A 266 -29.68 -12.11 -20.01
N SER A 267 -30.82 -12.62 -19.50
CA SER A 267 -31.93 -13.18 -20.29
C SER A 267 -33.09 -12.19 -20.51
N LEU A 268 -32.81 -10.94 -20.90
CA LEU A 268 -33.83 -9.93 -21.25
C LEU A 268 -33.63 -9.36 -22.66
#